data_AF-G0VE35-F1
#
_entry.id   AF-G0VE35-F1
#
_cell.length_a   1.000
_cell.length_b   1.000
_cell.length_c   1.000
_cell.angle_alpha   90.00
_cell.angle_beta   90.00
_cell.angle_gamma   90.00
#
_symmetry.space_group_name_H-M   'P 1'
#
loop_
_entity.id
_entity.type
_entity.pdbx_description
1 polymer ?
#
loop_
_entity_poly.entity_id
_entity_poly.type
_entity_poly.pdbx_seq_one_letter_code
_entity_poly.pdbx_strand_id
1 'polypeptide(L)'
;MQNVSYPTPEMLEHGSHSYNIADGSQQGIYDQTPLKTLPPEIMELIFEKLDYTSPQFTLHYANIISALSCYSTEVIYPHLCHELKNKFFLLNLTSTPGDEIMTPLISKLKTPGNNNFKVDTDPQHNFTLERNELRLSPNSPFKKIIYITDESTINENIKIPIFQRPVDLIFIPKTPCTSVIPLLQGLPPGITINNLIFDSMSDKLNLGKKMFGIYDFDFFSFRQNNAADEFPDAMNDTFRWLRPRIQQISFPGITELQIDYMMIDSFIYDILQTLNQMFPHLTNITSNSGTTTRSTSPQRGSNEDLIVHGETCTNSILRQFFKDVKIYFPDLVSIEFIKFNGQETCNFIDLSTLMLSKFKNARVNLIDLFQIHSLKNWSFPKLQFFTGHRFKFDETTMTGSQERHNSSLIDNLHLLHEMISTETQDATSYFRINLIPEGVKSTKILNWIPFDLDGKPFFCLKSKTLNYLELKFLNGFTSLKTISIQGLYLPNLTKLLLNNDKLKSFRPIISDKRNSIVMINSIETKDEFIPVEFSYWNDLKKCEKITFTTSTEQCSSNLGAESCSHSNYIFNIKNLKCTLPNLNLKESFSNYYDERQKFIVV
;
A
#
# COMPACT_ATOMS: atom_id res chain seq x y z
N MET A 1 73.55 13.99 -32.70
CA MET A 1 72.44 14.95 -32.57
C MET A 1 71.61 14.49 -31.37
N GLN A 2 71.73 15.27 -30.30
CA GLN A 2 71.00 15.36 -29.00
C GLN A 2 70.08 14.19 -28.59
N ASN A 3 70.14 13.58 -27.40
CA ASN A 3 70.98 13.71 -26.18
C ASN A 3 70.99 12.31 -25.53
N VAL A 4 72.16 11.68 -25.36
CA VAL A 4 72.94 11.48 -24.11
C VAL A 4 72.36 10.45 -23.12
N SER A 5 73.22 9.45 -22.92
CA SER A 5 73.29 8.29 -22.01
C SER A 5 73.15 8.62 -20.51
N TYR A 6 72.84 7.70 -19.59
CA TYR A 6 73.61 6.50 -19.20
C TYR A 6 72.77 5.50 -18.34
N PRO A 7 73.25 4.24 -18.18
CA PRO A 7 72.57 3.19 -17.43
C PRO A 7 73.13 2.93 -16.01
N THR A 8 72.26 2.32 -15.17
CA THR A 8 72.51 1.44 -14.00
C THR A 8 73.22 2.02 -12.75
N PRO A 9 73.17 1.39 -11.54
CA PRO A 9 72.54 0.11 -11.13
C PRO A 9 71.86 0.05 -9.73
N GLU A 10 71.01 -0.98 -9.58
CA GLU A 10 70.79 -1.89 -8.43
C GLU A 10 70.59 -1.47 -6.95
N MET A 11 69.48 -2.04 -6.42
CA MET A 11 69.30 -2.71 -5.12
C MET A 11 69.08 -1.89 -3.83
N LEU A 12 67.87 -1.98 -3.26
CA LEU A 12 67.56 -2.89 -2.13
C LEU A 12 66.09 -2.75 -1.65
N GLU A 13 65.50 -3.90 -1.35
CA GLU A 13 64.45 -4.18 -0.36
C GLU A 13 63.07 -3.49 -0.46
N HIS A 14 62.04 -4.28 -0.83
CA HIS A 14 60.82 -4.35 -0.03
C HIS A 14 60.20 -5.75 -0.08
N GLY A 15 60.18 -6.38 1.08
CA GLY A 15 59.58 -7.69 1.33
C GLY A 15 58.05 -7.65 1.29
N SER A 16 57.53 -8.73 0.73
CA SER A 16 56.15 -9.18 0.61
C SER A 16 55.39 -9.30 1.93
N HIS A 17 54.12 -8.89 1.96
CA HIS A 17 53.06 -9.62 2.69
C HIS A 17 51.71 -9.53 1.96
N SER A 18 51.29 -10.71 1.49
CA SER A 18 49.93 -11.23 1.22
C SER A 18 48.72 -10.28 1.32
N TYR A 19 48.03 -10.10 0.19
CA TYR A 19 46.63 -9.69 0.14
C TYR A 19 45.72 -10.92 0.33
N ASN A 20 45.08 -11.02 1.48
CA ASN A 20 43.84 -11.78 1.65
C ASN A 20 42.67 -10.81 1.39
N ILE A 21 41.97 -10.99 0.28
CA ILE A 21 40.70 -10.34 0.00
C ILE A 21 39.63 -11.17 0.70
N ALA A 22 39.21 -10.72 1.89
CA ALA A 22 38.11 -11.28 2.64
C ALA A 22 36.81 -10.50 2.33
N ASP A 23 35.77 -11.28 2.04
CA ASP A 23 34.34 -11.01 2.11
C ASP A 23 33.86 -9.58 2.42
N GLY A 24 33.25 -8.96 1.39
CA GLY A 24 32.36 -7.81 1.54
C GLY A 24 31.00 -8.22 2.11
N SER A 25 30.94 -8.45 3.41
CA SER A 25 29.71 -8.54 4.20
C SER A 25 29.80 -7.68 5.46
N GLN A 26 30.01 -6.37 5.27
CA GLN A 26 29.72 -5.40 6.32
C GLN A 26 28.68 -4.41 5.78
N GLN A 27 27.41 -4.70 6.09
CA GLN A 27 26.46 -3.63 6.30
C GLN A 27 27.07 -2.72 7.36
N GLY A 28 27.48 -1.52 6.96
CA GLY A 28 27.88 -0.49 7.90
C GLY A 28 26.75 -0.29 8.89
N ILE A 29 26.92 -0.79 10.10
CA ILE A 29 26.21 -0.27 11.27
C ILE A 29 26.73 1.16 11.38
N TYR A 30 26.00 2.10 10.77
CA TYR A 30 26.20 3.50 11.09
C TYR A 30 25.83 3.61 12.56
N ASP A 31 26.83 3.68 13.43
CA ASP A 31 26.65 4.16 14.79
C ASP A 31 25.91 5.48 14.67
N GLN A 32 24.65 5.49 15.13
CA GLN A 32 23.83 6.69 15.17
C GLN A 32 24.49 7.65 16.15
N THR A 33 25.44 8.43 15.65
CA THR A 33 26.12 9.47 16.39
C THR A 33 25.02 10.43 16.85
N PRO A 34 24.70 10.50 18.15
CA PRO A 34 23.51 11.21 18.59
C PRO A 34 23.71 12.70 18.29
N LEU A 35 22.71 13.39 17.72
CA LEU A 35 22.82 14.79 17.24
C LEU A 35 23.52 15.73 18.23
N LYS A 36 23.35 15.51 19.53
CA LYS A 36 24.02 16.23 20.63
C LYS A 36 25.56 16.22 20.59
N THR A 37 26.17 15.34 19.80
CA THR A 37 27.64 15.20 19.66
C THR A 37 28.18 15.88 18.41
N LEU A 38 27.32 16.45 17.56
CA LEU A 38 27.74 17.17 16.38
C LEU A 38 28.26 18.58 16.75
N PRO A 39 29.31 19.08 16.06
CA PRO A 39 29.76 20.46 16.21
C PRO A 39 28.68 21.49 15.88
N PRO A 40 28.71 22.69 16.49
CA PRO A 40 27.75 23.76 16.25
C PRO A 40 27.56 24.10 14.75
N GLU A 41 28.66 24.14 14.00
CA GLU A 41 28.66 24.50 12.58
C GLU A 41 27.91 23.47 11.73
N ILE A 42 28.01 22.18 12.11
CA ILE A 42 27.29 21.10 11.44
C ILE A 42 25.80 21.16 11.79
N MET A 43 25.47 21.48 13.04
CA MET A 43 24.08 21.67 13.45
C MET A 43 23.44 22.84 12.68
N GLU A 44 24.11 23.99 12.60
CA GLU A 44 23.66 25.14 11.80
C GLU A 44 23.42 24.76 10.33
N LEU A 45 24.34 24.03 9.70
CA LEU A 45 24.17 23.54 8.33
C LEU A 45 22.96 22.61 8.16
N ILE A 46 22.71 21.70 9.12
CA ILE A 46 21.50 20.85 9.11
C ILE A 46 20.24 21.72 9.15
N PHE A 47 20.25 22.77 9.96
CA PHE A 47 19.12 23.69 10.12
C PHE A 47 18.87 24.59 8.92
N GLU A 48 19.94 25.09 8.27
CA GLU A 48 19.83 25.83 7.01
C GLU A 48 19.24 25.00 5.88
N LYS A 49 19.43 23.67 5.93
CA LYS A 49 18.87 22.72 4.95
C LYS A 49 17.43 22.31 5.24
N LEU A 50 16.83 22.72 6.35
CA LEU A 50 15.41 22.45 6.61
C LEU A 50 14.53 23.35 5.74
N ASP A 51 14.01 22.76 4.66
CA ASP A 51 13.03 23.39 3.80
C ASP A 51 11.65 23.42 4.48
N TYR A 52 11.20 24.62 4.88
CA TYR A 52 9.89 24.84 5.49
C TYR A 52 8.72 24.62 4.52
N THR A 53 8.98 24.60 3.21
CA THR A 53 7.99 24.24 2.20
C THR A 53 7.85 22.73 2.06
N SER A 54 8.78 21.93 2.59
CA SER A 54 8.67 20.47 2.58
C SER A 54 7.49 19.97 3.42
N PRO A 55 6.71 18.99 2.93
CA PRO A 55 5.70 18.30 3.73
C PRO A 55 6.28 17.63 4.97
N GLN A 56 7.56 17.22 4.93
CA GLN A 56 8.22 16.53 6.04
C GLN A 56 8.75 17.47 7.13
N PHE A 57 8.73 18.79 6.90
CA PHE A 57 9.33 19.78 7.79
C PHE A 57 8.90 19.61 9.25
N THR A 58 7.59 19.54 9.54
CA THR A 58 7.09 19.46 10.92
C THR A 58 7.55 18.20 11.63
N LEU A 59 7.62 17.07 10.92
CA LEU A 59 8.10 15.80 11.48
C LEU A 59 9.61 15.83 11.74
N HIS A 60 10.39 16.31 10.77
CA HIS A 60 11.85 16.47 10.92
C HIS A 60 12.17 17.43 12.07
N TYR A 61 11.46 18.55 12.12
CA TYR A 61 11.60 19.56 13.15
C TYR A 61 11.30 19.00 14.55
N ALA A 62 10.18 18.29 14.73
CA ALA A 62 9.86 17.66 16.00
C ALA A 62 10.89 16.61 16.43
N ASN A 63 11.42 15.83 15.49
CA ASN A 63 12.47 14.86 15.76
C ASN A 63 13.78 15.53 16.16
N ILE A 64 14.14 16.64 15.51
CA ILE A 64 15.33 17.41 15.89
C ILE A 64 15.16 18.03 17.27
N ILE A 65 14.00 18.64 17.58
CA ILE A 65 13.72 19.10 18.96
C ILE A 65 13.92 17.94 19.92
N SER A 66 13.26 16.81 19.69
CA SER A 66 13.33 15.65 20.57
C SER A 66 14.76 15.15 20.78
N ALA A 67 15.60 15.18 19.74
CA ALA A 67 17.01 14.81 19.84
C ALA A 67 17.84 15.84 20.63
N LEU A 68 17.42 17.10 20.62
CA LEU A 68 18.08 18.22 21.29
C LEU A 68 17.57 18.50 22.70
N SER A 69 16.37 18.05 23.11
CA SER A 69 15.71 18.33 24.41
C SER A 69 16.44 17.78 25.67
N CYS A 70 17.75 17.59 25.64
CA CYS A 70 18.59 17.38 26.81
C CYS A 70 18.98 18.73 27.44
N TYR A 71 18.96 18.83 28.78
CA TYR A 71 19.27 20.06 29.53
C TYR A 71 20.62 20.71 29.14
N SER A 72 21.59 19.89 28.73
CA SER A 72 22.90 20.35 28.24
C SER A 72 22.81 21.15 26.94
N THR A 73 21.89 20.82 26.05
CA THR A 73 21.83 21.35 24.67
C THR A 73 21.22 22.75 24.62
N GLU A 74 20.22 23.06 25.46
CA GLU A 74 19.68 24.43 25.56
C GLU A 74 20.74 25.41 26.09
N VAL A 75 21.67 24.92 26.92
CA VAL A 75 22.80 25.70 27.44
C VAL A 75 23.88 25.88 26.37
N ILE A 76 24.15 24.83 25.57
CA ILE A 76 25.19 24.87 24.53
C ILE A 76 24.71 25.64 23.28
N TYR A 77 23.40 25.59 22.96
CA TYR A 77 22.84 26.14 21.71
C TYR A 77 21.62 27.05 21.91
N PRO A 78 21.67 28.08 22.78
CA PRO A 78 20.50 28.89 23.14
C PRO A 78 19.93 29.67 21.94
N HIS A 79 20.77 30.22 21.07
CA HIS A 79 20.35 30.96 19.88
C HIS A 79 19.63 30.07 18.87
N LEU A 80 20.14 28.86 18.66
CA LEU A 80 19.61 27.89 17.72
C LEU A 80 18.23 27.38 18.19
N CYS A 81 18.12 27.03 19.47
CA CYS A 81 16.84 26.68 20.09
C CYS A 81 15.82 27.82 19.99
N HIS A 82 16.26 29.08 20.16
CA HIS A 82 15.39 30.25 20.01
C HIS A 82 14.92 30.47 18.57
N GLU A 83 15.83 30.37 17.58
CA GLU A 83 15.46 30.49 16.16
C GLU A 83 14.47 29.40 15.74
N LEU A 84 14.69 28.16 16.17
CA LEU A 84 13.81 27.05 15.87
C LEU A 84 12.40 27.31 16.41
N LYS A 85 12.29 27.73 17.68
CA LYS A 85 11.00 28.08 18.32
C LYS A 85 10.26 29.21 17.59
N ASN A 86 10.96 30.10 16.87
CA ASN A 86 10.38 31.23 16.14
C ASN A 86 10.07 30.94 14.65
N LYS A 87 10.37 29.75 14.12
CA LYS A 87 10.19 29.44 12.68
C LYS A 87 8.78 28.99 12.31
N PHE A 88 7.92 28.65 13.27
CA PHE A 88 6.54 28.26 13.02
C PHE A 88 5.56 28.91 14.00
N PHE A 89 4.32 29.04 13.56
CA PHE A 89 3.21 29.47 14.40
C PHE A 89 2.27 28.28 14.61
N LEU A 90 2.02 27.92 15.87
CA LEU A 90 1.17 26.79 16.25
C LEU A 90 -0.18 27.30 16.70
N LEU A 91 -1.26 26.87 16.05
CA LEU A 91 -2.63 27.27 16.38
C LEU A 91 -3.42 26.08 16.89
N ASN A 92 -3.81 26.09 18.16
CA ASN A 92 -4.70 25.07 18.70
C ASN A 92 -6.18 25.45 18.49
N LEU A 93 -6.92 24.65 17.72
CA LEU A 93 -8.35 24.85 17.41
C LEU A 93 -9.26 23.84 18.12
N THR A 94 -8.73 23.02 19.01
CA THR A 94 -9.52 22.07 19.79
C THR A 94 -10.26 22.76 20.93
N SER A 95 -11.43 22.27 21.31
CA SER A 95 -12.14 22.73 22.51
C SER A 95 -11.48 22.28 23.83
N THR A 96 -10.51 21.38 23.78
CA THR A 96 -9.82 20.84 24.96
C THR A 96 -8.68 21.78 25.36
N PRO A 97 -8.54 22.15 26.65
CA PRO A 97 -7.48 23.05 27.09
C PRO A 97 -6.11 22.48 26.75
N GLY A 98 -5.19 23.37 26.36
CA GLY A 98 -3.90 23.02 25.78
C GLY A 98 -3.12 21.97 26.56
N ASP A 99 -3.15 21.96 27.90
CA ASP A 99 -2.37 21.03 28.73
C ASP A 99 -2.86 19.57 28.69
N GLU A 100 -4.10 19.32 28.27
CA GLU A 100 -4.70 17.98 28.21
C GLU A 100 -4.39 17.24 26.90
N ILE A 101 -4.01 17.96 25.84
CA ILE A 101 -3.69 17.37 24.54
C ILE A 101 -2.20 17.03 24.48
N MET A 102 -1.84 15.83 24.91
CA MET A 102 -0.44 15.39 24.99
C MET A 102 -0.17 14.15 24.13
N THR A 103 -0.39 14.26 22.83
CA THR A 103 0.06 13.25 21.87
C THR A 103 1.58 13.28 21.67
N PRO A 104 2.20 12.20 21.15
CA PRO A 104 3.66 12.11 20.99
C PRO A 104 4.27 13.22 20.13
N LEU A 105 3.62 13.65 19.04
CA LEU A 105 4.14 14.75 18.23
C LEU A 105 3.90 16.11 18.90
N ILE A 106 2.70 16.36 19.42
CA ILE A 106 2.38 17.64 20.09
C ILE A 106 3.26 17.87 21.31
N SER A 107 3.53 16.84 22.12
CA SER A 107 4.43 16.94 23.26
C SER A 107 5.88 17.32 22.87
N LYS A 108 6.35 16.90 21.69
CA LYS A 108 7.66 17.33 21.15
C LYS A 108 7.63 18.77 20.65
N LEU A 109 6.52 19.21 20.07
CA LEU A 109 6.36 20.59 19.57
C LEU A 109 6.11 21.60 20.70
N LYS A 110 5.47 21.15 21.78
CA LYS A 110 5.33 21.87 23.06
C LYS A 110 6.67 21.89 23.77
N THR A 111 7.37 23.01 23.67
CA THR A 111 8.55 23.25 24.50
C THR A 111 8.22 24.31 25.55
N PRO A 112 8.71 24.17 26.80
CA PRO A 112 8.61 25.25 27.78
C PRO A 112 9.24 26.51 27.18
N GLY A 113 8.45 27.59 27.10
CA GLY A 113 8.81 28.85 26.46
C GLY A 113 8.21 29.09 25.06
N ASN A 114 7.58 28.12 24.42
CA ASN A 114 6.79 28.36 23.21
C ASN A 114 5.38 28.86 23.60
N ASN A 115 5.29 30.13 23.99
CA ASN A 115 4.05 30.79 24.43
C ASN A 115 2.99 30.94 23.32
N ASN A 116 3.28 30.46 22.10
CA ASN A 116 2.35 30.50 20.97
C ASN A 116 1.25 29.43 21.07
N PHE A 117 1.22 28.59 22.12
CA PHE A 117 0.24 27.50 22.27
C PHE A 117 -1.20 27.96 22.55
N LYS A 118 -1.40 29.22 22.97
CA LYS A 118 -2.72 29.80 23.18
C LYS A 118 -2.98 30.89 22.16
N VAL A 119 -3.82 30.59 21.17
CA VAL A 119 -4.71 31.64 20.69
C VAL A 119 -5.84 31.69 21.71
N ASP A 120 -5.77 32.70 22.57
CA ASP A 120 -6.97 33.30 23.12
C ASP A 120 -7.94 33.45 21.96
N THR A 121 -9.17 32.99 22.11
CA THR A 121 -10.24 33.03 21.10
C THR A 121 -10.56 34.43 20.56
N ASP A 122 -9.76 35.44 20.95
CA ASP A 122 -9.71 36.75 20.35
C ASP A 122 -8.55 36.84 19.32
N PRO A 123 -8.81 36.50 18.04
CA PRO A 123 -7.82 36.61 16.98
C PRO A 123 -7.45 38.07 16.66
N GLN A 124 -7.85 39.07 17.45
CA GLN A 124 -7.49 40.47 17.19
C GLN A 124 -6.10 40.87 17.71
N HIS A 125 -5.50 40.11 18.64
CA HIS A 125 -4.26 40.57 19.28
C HIS A 125 -2.99 40.38 18.44
N ASN A 126 -2.94 39.35 17.59
CA ASN A 126 -1.78 39.03 16.73
C ASN A 126 -2.08 39.10 15.22
N PHE A 127 -3.32 39.40 14.84
CA PHE A 127 -3.75 39.38 13.45
C PHE A 127 -4.47 40.67 13.08
N THR A 128 -4.13 41.20 11.91
CA THR A 128 -4.90 42.27 11.29
C THR A 128 -6.02 41.64 10.48
N LEU A 129 -7.26 42.00 10.83
CA LEU A 129 -8.44 41.60 10.08
C LEU A 129 -8.54 42.50 8.83
N GLU A 130 -8.15 41.99 7.67
CA GLU A 130 -8.35 42.67 6.39
C GLU A 130 -9.39 41.89 5.57
N ARG A 131 -10.51 42.53 5.22
CA ARG A 131 -11.55 41.94 4.35
C ARG A 131 -12.05 40.54 4.78
N ASN A 132 -12.31 40.36 6.09
CA ASN A 132 -12.73 39.09 6.70
C ASN A 132 -11.69 37.95 6.65
N GLU A 133 -10.43 38.24 6.32
CA GLU A 133 -9.32 37.30 6.41
C GLU A 133 -8.38 37.70 7.54
N LEU A 134 -8.06 36.76 8.43
CA LEU A 134 -7.05 36.93 9.46
C LEU A 134 -5.66 36.83 8.83
N ARG A 135 -5.01 37.96 8.58
CA ARG A 135 -3.65 37.98 8.01
C ARG A 135 -2.61 38.12 9.11
N LEU A 136 -1.61 37.23 9.09
CA LEU A 136 -0.35 37.48 9.79
C LEU A 136 0.31 38.69 9.14
N SER A 137 0.84 39.60 9.96
CA SER A 137 1.63 40.74 9.48
C SER A 137 2.68 40.26 8.46
N PRO A 138 2.86 40.95 7.31
CA PRO A 138 3.90 40.61 6.33
C PRO A 138 5.30 40.51 6.94
N ASN A 139 5.54 41.24 8.03
CA ASN A 139 6.80 41.27 8.79
C ASN A 139 6.93 40.16 9.84
N SER A 140 5.97 39.22 9.89
CA SER A 140 6.01 38.10 10.83
C SER A 140 7.24 37.20 10.57
N PRO A 141 8.01 36.81 11.60
CA PRO A 141 9.19 35.96 11.44
C PRO A 141 8.86 34.51 11.06
N PHE A 142 7.61 34.07 11.25
CA PHE A 142 7.23 32.67 11.03
C PHE A 142 7.38 32.28 9.55
N LYS A 143 7.67 31.01 9.27
CA LYS A 143 7.78 30.49 7.89
C LYS A 143 6.71 29.46 7.58
N LYS A 144 6.20 28.78 8.60
CA LYS A 144 5.15 27.75 8.49
C LYS A 144 4.07 27.93 9.55
N ILE A 145 2.86 27.50 9.25
CA ILE A 145 1.73 27.52 10.20
C ILE A 145 1.26 26.08 10.40
N ILE A 146 1.04 25.73 11.66
CA ILE A 146 0.62 24.40 12.07
C ILE A 146 -0.69 24.55 12.84
N TYR A 147 -1.76 23.97 12.31
CA TYR A 147 -3.04 23.90 13.01
C TYR A 147 -3.13 22.58 13.77
N ILE A 148 -3.64 22.61 15.00
CA ILE A 148 -4.01 21.42 15.77
C ILE A 148 -5.53 21.41 15.88
N THR A 149 -6.13 20.26 15.60
CA THR A 149 -7.59 20.08 15.55
C THR A 149 -7.98 18.66 15.91
N ASP A 150 -9.23 18.47 16.28
CA ASP A 150 -9.86 17.19 16.61
C ASP A 150 -11.33 17.20 16.17
N GLU A 151 -12.13 16.23 16.61
CA GLU A 151 -13.56 16.15 16.33
C GLU A 151 -14.38 17.37 16.80
N SER A 152 -13.92 18.11 17.82
CA SER A 152 -14.66 19.29 18.31
C SER A 152 -14.70 20.41 17.28
N THR A 153 -13.59 20.62 16.57
CA THR A 153 -13.49 21.62 15.49
C THR A 153 -14.46 21.32 14.35
N ILE A 154 -14.67 20.04 14.03
CA ILE A 154 -15.63 19.59 13.01
C ILE A 154 -17.06 19.93 13.43
N ASN A 155 -17.41 19.67 14.69
CA ASN A 155 -18.78 19.88 15.20
C ASN A 155 -19.13 21.36 15.36
N GLU A 156 -18.15 22.20 15.68
CA GLU A 156 -18.34 23.63 15.96
C GLU A 156 -18.28 24.52 14.70
N ASN A 157 -18.05 23.95 13.51
CA ASN A 157 -17.89 24.70 12.24
C ASN A 157 -16.88 25.86 12.35
N ILE A 158 -15.77 25.65 13.05
CA ILE A 158 -14.76 26.67 13.27
C ILE A 158 -14.14 27.08 11.93
N LYS A 159 -14.23 28.37 11.59
CA LYS A 159 -13.57 28.91 10.39
C LYS A 159 -12.07 28.97 10.61
N ILE A 160 -11.33 28.21 9.81
CA ILE A 160 -9.86 28.21 9.85
C ILE A 160 -9.34 29.54 9.26
N PRO A 161 -8.54 30.32 9.99
CA PRO A 161 -7.98 31.56 9.48
C PRO A 161 -7.06 31.32 8.28
N ILE A 162 -7.00 32.28 7.35
CA ILE A 162 -6.37 32.12 6.03
C ILE A 162 -4.98 32.77 6.02
N PHE A 163 -3.95 32.03 5.63
CA PHE A 163 -2.60 32.59 5.49
C PHE A 163 -1.94 32.22 4.16
N GLN A 164 -1.06 33.10 3.67
CA GLN A 164 -0.29 32.90 2.43
C GLN A 164 0.94 32.00 2.61
N ARG A 165 1.08 31.32 3.77
CA ARG A 165 2.24 30.48 4.10
C ARG A 165 1.89 29.00 4.01
N PRO A 166 2.88 28.10 3.86
CA PRO A 166 2.62 26.67 3.90
C PRO A 166 1.93 26.27 5.21
N VAL A 167 0.89 25.46 5.08
CA VAL A 167 0.02 25.02 6.18
C VAL A 167 0.20 23.53 6.42
N ASP A 168 0.53 23.16 7.65
CA ASP A 168 0.36 21.78 8.13
C ASP A 168 -0.86 21.71 9.06
N LEU A 169 -1.53 20.57 9.03
CA LEU A 169 -2.73 20.29 9.83
C LEU A 169 -2.49 19.02 10.64
N ILE A 170 -2.37 19.16 11.95
CA ILE A 170 -2.32 18.04 12.90
C ILE A 170 -3.75 17.73 13.34
N PHE A 171 -4.24 16.57 12.91
CA PHE A 171 -5.52 16.03 13.29
C PHE A 171 -5.36 14.95 14.36
N ILE A 172 -6.10 15.08 15.46
CA ILE A 172 -6.06 14.16 16.59
C ILE A 172 -7.36 13.35 16.59
N PRO A 173 -7.38 12.14 16.03
CA PRO A 173 -8.58 11.31 16.04
C PRO A 173 -8.86 10.81 17.46
N LYS A 174 -10.03 11.14 18.01
CA LYS A 174 -10.58 10.50 19.23
C LYS A 174 -11.21 9.15 18.92
N THR A 175 -11.64 8.92 17.67
CA THR A 175 -12.22 7.63 17.26
C THR A 175 -11.72 7.15 15.89
N PRO A 176 -11.61 5.84 15.65
CA PRO A 176 -11.15 5.29 14.36
C PRO A 176 -12.14 5.49 13.21
N CYS A 177 -13.38 5.91 13.50
CA CYS A 177 -14.44 6.11 12.52
C CYS A 177 -14.59 7.57 12.07
N THR A 178 -13.82 8.49 12.67
CA THR A 178 -13.94 9.92 12.38
C THR A 178 -13.53 10.23 10.94
N SER A 179 -14.29 11.04 10.21
CA SER A 179 -13.88 11.52 8.89
C SER A 179 -13.28 12.92 8.97
N VAL A 180 -12.14 13.13 8.32
CA VAL A 180 -11.52 14.46 8.18
C VAL A 180 -12.19 15.30 7.09
N ILE A 181 -13.03 14.69 6.24
CA ILE A 181 -13.65 15.36 5.09
C ILE A 181 -14.40 16.64 5.49
N PRO A 182 -15.26 16.67 6.52
CA PRO A 182 -15.97 17.88 6.91
C PRO A 182 -15.03 19.04 7.26
N LEU A 183 -13.93 18.74 7.95
CA LEU A 183 -12.91 19.72 8.29
C LEU A 183 -12.23 20.25 7.03
N LEU A 184 -11.83 19.34 6.13
CA LEU A 184 -11.23 19.74 4.86
C LEU A 184 -12.20 20.64 4.10
N GLN A 185 -13.44 20.19 3.92
CA GLN A 185 -14.56 20.88 3.27
C GLN A 185 -14.84 22.30 3.78
N GLY A 186 -14.51 22.60 5.04
CA GLY A 186 -14.58 23.94 5.62
C GLY A 186 -13.45 24.90 5.21
N LEU A 187 -12.39 24.41 4.57
CA LEU A 187 -11.24 25.23 4.16
C LEU A 187 -11.56 26.06 2.90
N PRO A 188 -11.30 27.39 2.93
CA PRO A 188 -11.57 28.30 1.82
C PRO A 188 -10.89 27.87 0.51
N PRO A 189 -11.50 28.07 -0.67
CA PRO A 189 -10.88 27.74 -1.96
C PRO A 189 -9.46 28.32 -2.11
N GLY A 190 -8.49 27.50 -2.52
CA GLY A 190 -7.10 27.94 -2.80
C GLY A 190 -6.05 27.59 -1.72
N ILE A 191 -6.44 27.30 -0.49
CA ILE A 191 -5.51 26.78 0.53
C ILE A 191 -5.04 25.36 0.20
N THR A 192 -3.74 25.11 0.17
CA THR A 192 -3.21 23.74 0.05
C THR A 192 -2.60 23.35 1.38
N ILE A 193 -3.04 22.23 1.94
CA ILE A 193 -2.39 21.61 3.09
C ILE A 193 -1.13 20.94 2.58
N ASN A 194 0.00 21.35 3.13
CA ASN A 194 1.28 20.76 2.82
C ASN A 194 1.39 19.35 3.43
N ASN A 195 1.06 19.21 4.71
CA ASN A 195 0.98 17.90 5.36
C ASN A 195 -0.25 17.80 6.29
N LEU A 196 -1.08 16.79 6.07
CA LEU A 196 -2.13 16.36 6.99
C LEU A 196 -1.55 15.26 7.90
N ILE A 197 -1.34 15.58 9.16
CA ILE A 197 -0.66 14.71 10.12
C ILE A 197 -1.70 14.14 11.08
N PHE A 198 -1.86 12.82 11.08
CA PHE A 198 -2.66 12.12 12.08
C PHE A 198 -1.78 11.78 13.27
N ASP A 199 -2.02 12.44 14.40
CA ASP A 199 -1.26 12.24 15.63
C ASP A 199 -2.10 11.46 16.65
N SER A 200 -1.65 10.24 16.96
CA SER A 200 -2.36 9.28 17.80
C SER A 200 -1.63 9.09 19.11
N MET A 201 -2.38 8.88 20.19
CA MET A 201 -1.83 8.48 21.49
C MET A 201 -1.25 7.06 21.49
N SER A 202 -1.79 6.19 20.62
CA SER A 202 -1.33 4.82 20.46
C SER A 202 -0.43 4.69 19.25
N ASP A 203 0.61 3.87 19.39
CA ASP A 203 1.48 3.39 18.32
C ASP A 203 0.80 2.32 17.43
N LYS A 204 -0.36 1.83 17.85
CA LYS A 204 -1.21 0.91 17.06
C LYS A 204 -2.41 1.67 16.51
N LEU A 205 -2.63 1.56 15.21
CA LEU A 205 -3.72 2.24 14.52
C LEU A 205 -4.65 1.25 13.83
N ASN A 206 -5.95 1.39 14.10
CA ASN A 206 -6.98 0.59 13.44
C ASN A 206 -7.70 1.46 12.40
N LEU A 207 -7.52 1.13 11.12
CA LEU A 207 -8.18 1.78 10.01
C LEU A 207 -9.48 1.06 9.67
N GLY A 208 -10.59 1.76 9.87
CA GLY A 208 -11.89 1.35 9.34
C GLY A 208 -11.96 1.46 7.82
N LYS A 209 -13.13 1.12 7.26
CA LYS A 209 -13.39 1.01 5.81
C LYS A 209 -13.08 2.23 4.96
N LYS A 210 -12.95 3.42 5.54
CA LYS A 210 -12.73 4.68 4.81
C LYS A 210 -11.44 5.41 5.19
N MET A 211 -10.59 4.86 6.06
CA MET A 211 -9.32 5.47 6.50
C MET A 211 -9.48 6.97 6.84
N PHE A 212 -10.29 7.29 7.84
CA PHE A 212 -10.64 8.68 8.21
C PHE A 212 -11.22 9.55 7.07
N GLY A 213 -11.87 8.92 6.08
CA GLY A 213 -12.42 9.59 4.90
C GLY A 213 -11.42 9.76 3.76
N ILE A 214 -10.15 9.34 3.90
CA ILE A 214 -9.15 9.43 2.82
C ILE A 214 -9.51 8.49 1.67
N TYR A 215 -10.09 7.34 1.98
CA TYR A 215 -10.59 6.34 1.02
C TYR A 215 -12.10 6.53 0.75
N ASP A 216 -12.54 7.78 0.70
CA ASP A 216 -13.89 8.16 0.30
C ASP A 216 -13.83 8.91 -1.04
N PHE A 217 -14.87 8.81 -1.86
CA PHE A 217 -14.98 9.58 -3.09
C PHE A 217 -14.96 11.09 -2.81
N ASP A 218 -15.57 11.51 -1.69
CA ASP A 218 -15.65 12.91 -1.29
C ASP A 218 -14.30 13.55 -0.95
N PHE A 219 -13.28 12.73 -0.71
CA PHE A 219 -11.91 13.23 -0.55
C PHE A 219 -11.40 13.93 -1.82
N PHE A 220 -11.84 13.46 -3.00
CA PHE A 220 -11.51 14.06 -4.29
C PHE A 220 -12.50 15.13 -4.72
N SER A 221 -13.74 15.10 -4.20
CA SER A 221 -14.76 16.13 -4.45
C SER A 221 -14.50 17.43 -3.67
N PHE A 222 -13.39 17.52 -2.92
CA PHE A 222 -12.95 18.65 -2.10
C PHE A 222 -12.89 20.03 -2.81
N ARG A 223 -13.16 20.09 -4.12
CA ARG A 223 -13.38 21.33 -4.87
C ARG A 223 -14.83 21.86 -4.90
N GLN A 224 -15.85 21.03 -4.72
CA GLN A 224 -17.23 21.34 -5.15
C GLN A 224 -18.13 22.01 -4.10
N ASN A 225 -17.60 22.46 -2.95
CA ASN A 225 -18.45 23.04 -1.91
C ASN A 225 -19.08 24.40 -2.22
N ASN A 226 -18.86 24.96 -3.41
CA ASN A 226 -19.81 25.91 -3.98
C ASN A 226 -20.74 25.15 -4.91
N ALA A 227 -21.93 24.79 -4.45
CA ALA A 227 -23.02 24.33 -5.31
C ALA A 227 -23.43 25.35 -6.40
N ALA A 228 -22.89 26.59 -6.32
CA ALA A 228 -23.03 27.66 -7.29
C ALA A 228 -21.91 27.72 -8.33
N ASP A 229 -20.79 27.00 -8.14
CA ASP A 229 -19.78 26.85 -9.18
C ASP A 229 -20.30 25.78 -10.14
N GLU A 230 -20.96 26.23 -11.22
CA GLU A 230 -21.29 25.41 -12.37
C GLU A 230 -20.07 24.55 -12.73
N PHE A 231 -20.30 23.24 -12.95
CA PHE A 231 -19.27 22.35 -13.47
C PHE A 231 -18.54 23.09 -14.59
N PRO A 232 -17.20 23.21 -14.56
CA PRO A 232 -16.50 24.10 -15.47
C PRO A 232 -16.86 23.77 -16.93
N ASP A 233 -17.62 24.66 -17.56
CA ASP A 233 -18.12 24.56 -18.95
C ASP A 233 -16.96 24.47 -19.98
N ALA A 234 -15.73 24.77 -19.56
CA ALA A 234 -14.53 24.65 -20.37
C ALA A 234 -13.77 23.36 -20.05
N MET A 235 -14.13 22.27 -20.75
CA MET A 235 -13.44 20.96 -20.77
C MET A 235 -11.99 21.00 -21.29
N ASN A 236 -11.38 22.17 -21.53
CA ASN A 236 -9.98 22.25 -21.95
C ASN A 236 -8.96 22.14 -20.79
N ASP A 237 -9.40 22.16 -19.53
CA ASP A 237 -8.55 22.05 -18.32
C ASP A 237 -8.91 20.79 -17.50
N THR A 238 -9.07 19.68 -18.22
CA THR A 238 -10.06 18.59 -18.05
C THR A 238 -10.16 17.88 -16.69
N PHE A 239 -9.22 18.02 -15.75
CA PHE A 239 -9.30 17.28 -14.47
C PHE A 239 -8.70 18.01 -13.27
N ARG A 240 -8.55 19.34 -13.33
CA ARG A 240 -8.01 20.10 -12.17
C ARG A 240 -8.85 19.89 -10.90
N TRP A 241 -10.16 19.66 -11.04
CA TRP A 241 -11.10 19.49 -9.91
C TRP A 241 -10.96 18.18 -9.14
N LEU A 242 -10.21 17.21 -9.65
CA LEU A 242 -9.97 15.91 -9.01
C LEU A 242 -8.68 15.87 -8.16
N ARG A 243 -8.06 17.03 -7.91
CA ARG A 243 -6.84 17.11 -7.11
C ARG A 243 -7.17 17.41 -5.66
N PRO A 244 -6.97 16.46 -4.73
CA PRO A 244 -7.03 16.79 -3.31
C PRO A 244 -6.00 17.88 -3.00
N ARG A 245 -6.38 18.86 -2.18
CA ARG A 245 -5.52 20.01 -1.85
C ARG A 245 -4.62 19.67 -0.65
N ILE A 246 -4.10 18.44 -0.65
CA ILE A 246 -3.20 17.89 0.35
C ILE A 246 -2.00 17.29 -0.40
N GLN A 247 -0.78 17.71 -0.07
CA GLN A 247 0.41 17.17 -0.72
C GLN A 247 0.87 15.85 -0.10
N GLN A 248 0.78 15.73 1.24
CA GLN A 248 1.14 14.54 1.98
C GLN A 248 0.19 14.31 3.14
N ILE A 249 -0.04 13.04 3.47
CA ILE A 249 -0.72 12.57 4.67
C ILE A 249 0.31 11.77 5.48
N SER A 250 0.47 12.06 6.77
CA SER A 250 1.49 11.42 7.59
C SER A 250 0.92 10.83 8.88
N PHE A 251 1.47 9.70 9.30
CA PHE A 251 1.11 8.99 10.53
C PHE A 251 2.37 8.72 11.38
N PRO A 252 2.94 9.75 12.02
CA PRO A 252 4.15 9.59 12.85
C PRO A 252 3.88 8.73 14.09
N GLY A 253 4.89 7.98 14.54
CA GLY A 253 4.80 7.19 15.77
C GLY A 253 3.96 5.91 15.70
N ILE A 254 3.27 5.65 14.57
CA ILE A 254 2.53 4.40 14.36
C ILE A 254 3.51 3.30 13.94
N THR A 255 3.58 2.24 14.75
CA THR A 255 4.45 1.07 14.54
C THR A 255 3.68 -0.14 13.99
N GLU A 256 2.39 -0.26 14.34
CA GLU A 256 1.50 -1.34 13.89
C GLU A 256 0.21 -0.77 13.28
N LEU A 257 -0.18 -1.29 12.12
CA LEU A 257 -1.39 -0.86 11.41
C LEU A 257 -2.31 -2.05 11.16
N GLN A 258 -3.53 -1.99 11.68
CA GLN A 258 -4.60 -2.94 11.34
C GLN A 258 -5.58 -2.29 10.37
N ILE A 259 -5.87 -2.98 9.28
CA ILE A 259 -6.70 -2.47 8.19
C ILE A 259 -7.91 -3.40 8.01
N ASP A 260 -9.11 -2.84 7.87
CA ASP A 260 -10.27 -3.60 7.43
C ASP A 260 -9.97 -4.24 6.05
N TYR A 261 -10.08 -5.57 5.97
CA TYR A 261 -9.73 -6.33 4.77
C TYR A 261 -10.50 -5.94 3.49
N MET A 262 -11.65 -5.28 3.62
CA MET A 262 -12.48 -4.80 2.51
C MET A 262 -12.26 -3.32 2.20
N MET A 263 -11.42 -2.59 2.94
CA MET A 263 -11.24 -1.14 2.79
C MET A 263 -10.92 -0.76 1.34
N ILE A 264 -9.95 -1.43 0.72
CA ILE A 264 -9.49 -1.12 -0.64
C ILE A 264 -10.55 -1.51 -1.68
N ASP A 265 -11.09 -2.73 -1.60
CA ASP A 265 -12.14 -3.19 -2.52
C ASP A 265 -13.39 -2.28 -2.45
N SER A 266 -13.78 -1.85 -1.24
CA SER A 266 -14.92 -0.94 -1.04
C SER A 266 -14.66 0.42 -1.69
N PHE A 267 -13.45 0.98 -1.52
CA PHE A 267 -13.06 2.23 -2.15
C PHE A 267 -13.10 2.17 -3.69
N ILE A 268 -12.57 1.10 -4.27
CA ILE A 268 -12.57 0.90 -5.73
C ILE A 268 -14.01 0.76 -6.24
N TYR A 269 -14.82 -0.03 -5.54
CA TYR A 269 -16.22 -0.22 -5.87
C TYR A 269 -17.01 1.09 -5.80
N ASP A 270 -16.79 1.90 -4.76
CA ASP A 270 -17.43 3.20 -4.56
C ASP A 270 -17.05 4.16 -5.69
N ILE A 271 -15.78 4.21 -6.11
CA ILE A 271 -15.35 5.00 -7.28
C ILE A 271 -16.07 4.55 -8.55
N LEU A 272 -16.05 3.24 -8.85
CA LEU A 272 -16.68 2.69 -10.05
C LEU A 272 -18.19 2.92 -10.06
N GLN A 273 -18.87 2.79 -8.92
CA GLN A 273 -20.31 3.01 -8.82
C GLN A 273 -20.68 4.49 -8.93
N THR A 274 -20.01 5.34 -8.16
CA THR A 274 -20.32 6.78 -8.07
C THR A 274 -20.11 7.47 -9.41
N LEU A 275 -19.04 7.13 -10.13
CA LEU A 275 -18.77 7.71 -11.45
C LEU A 275 -19.78 7.28 -12.51
N ASN A 276 -20.21 6.01 -12.49
CA ASN A 276 -21.28 5.54 -13.37
C ASN A 276 -22.60 6.29 -13.12
N GLN A 277 -22.89 6.67 -11.87
CA GLN A 277 -24.09 7.42 -11.50
C GLN A 277 -23.99 8.92 -11.83
N MET A 278 -22.84 9.55 -11.56
CA MET A 278 -22.63 10.98 -11.82
C MET A 278 -22.46 11.31 -13.30
N PHE A 279 -21.91 10.38 -14.09
CA PHE A 279 -21.60 10.60 -15.51
C PHE A 279 -22.07 9.47 -16.43
N PRO A 280 -23.38 9.17 -16.49
CA PRO A 280 -23.93 8.07 -17.27
C PRO A 280 -23.71 8.20 -18.79
N HIS A 281 -23.42 9.41 -19.28
CA HIS A 281 -23.15 9.68 -20.69
C HIS A 281 -21.69 9.43 -21.11
N LEU A 282 -20.74 9.45 -20.16
CA LEU A 282 -19.32 9.18 -20.41
C LEU A 282 -19.03 7.67 -20.51
N THR A 283 -19.88 6.84 -19.90
CA THR A 283 -19.71 5.39 -19.82
C THR A 283 -20.44 4.63 -20.96
N ASN A 284 -21.40 5.27 -21.63
CA ASN A 284 -22.22 4.66 -22.68
C ASN A 284 -21.72 4.87 -24.13
N ILE A 285 -20.52 5.44 -24.35
CA ILE A 285 -20.00 5.63 -25.70
C ILE A 285 -19.35 4.33 -26.20
N THR A 286 -20.17 3.32 -26.56
CA THR A 286 -19.77 2.31 -27.55
C THR A 286 -20.93 1.80 -28.40
N SER A 287 -20.56 1.43 -29.62
CA SER A 287 -21.28 0.61 -30.61
C SER A 287 -22.46 1.26 -31.33
N ASN A 288 -22.17 2.18 -32.26
CA ASN A 288 -22.85 2.21 -33.56
C ASN A 288 -21.94 2.89 -34.60
N SER A 289 -20.89 2.20 -35.03
CA SER A 289 -20.22 2.47 -36.30
C SER A 289 -20.65 1.41 -37.31
N GLY A 290 -21.85 1.61 -37.86
CA GLY A 290 -22.42 0.77 -38.91
C GLY A 290 -23.36 1.60 -39.78
N THR A 291 -22.98 1.70 -41.06
CA THR A 291 -23.76 2.21 -42.22
C THR A 291 -24.01 3.72 -42.36
N THR A 292 -23.29 4.24 -43.35
CA THR A 292 -23.50 5.45 -44.15
C THR A 292 -24.94 5.68 -44.61
N THR A 293 -25.48 6.87 -44.34
CA THR A 293 -26.27 7.64 -45.32
C THR A 293 -26.05 9.13 -45.11
N ARG A 294 -25.65 9.80 -46.20
CA ARG A 294 -25.44 11.25 -46.32
C ARG A 294 -26.75 12.00 -46.03
N SER A 295 -26.73 12.97 -45.12
CA SER A 295 -27.60 14.13 -45.18
C SER A 295 -26.87 15.37 -44.65
N THR A 296 -26.99 16.44 -45.42
CA THR A 296 -26.28 17.72 -45.29
C THR A 296 -27.04 18.68 -44.37
N SER A 297 -26.45 19.04 -43.23
CA SER A 297 -26.69 20.33 -42.56
C SER A 297 -25.52 20.65 -41.61
N PRO A 298 -24.98 21.89 -41.59
CA PRO A 298 -23.86 22.25 -40.73
C PRO A 298 -24.36 22.95 -39.47
N GLN A 299 -24.75 22.20 -38.43
CA GLN A 299 -24.88 22.76 -37.08
C GLN A 299 -24.67 21.68 -36.01
N ARG A 300 -23.93 22.11 -34.96
CA ARG A 300 -23.62 21.46 -33.66
C ARG A 300 -22.31 20.67 -33.60
N GLY A 301 -21.48 21.14 -32.68
CA GLY A 301 -20.14 20.68 -32.39
C GLY A 301 -20.07 19.19 -32.12
N SER A 302 -18.99 18.63 -32.64
CA SER A 302 -18.47 17.29 -32.50
C SER A 302 -18.54 16.75 -31.07
N ASN A 303 -19.41 15.76 -30.85
CA ASN A 303 -19.26 14.78 -29.77
C ASN A 303 -18.03 13.86 -29.99
N GLU A 304 -17.29 14.04 -31.10
CA GLU A 304 -16.05 13.32 -31.39
C GLU A 304 -14.82 13.88 -30.65
N ASP A 305 -14.93 15.06 -30.03
CA ASP A 305 -13.84 15.66 -29.25
C ASP A 305 -13.78 15.16 -27.79
N LEU A 306 -14.67 14.25 -27.37
CA LEU A 306 -14.73 13.73 -26.00
C LEU A 306 -13.63 12.69 -25.65
N ILE A 307 -12.84 12.28 -26.65
CA ILE A 307 -11.70 11.38 -26.50
C ILE A 307 -10.42 12.22 -26.60
N VAL A 308 -10.25 13.19 -25.71
CA VAL A 308 -8.93 13.83 -25.55
C VAL A 308 -8.06 12.85 -24.77
N HIS A 309 -7.37 11.97 -25.51
CA HIS A 309 -6.37 10.96 -25.09
C HIS A 309 -6.81 9.52 -24.71
N GLY A 310 -8.07 9.11 -24.91
CA GLY A 310 -8.45 7.69 -24.74
C GLY A 310 -8.46 7.17 -23.29
N GLU A 311 -8.37 8.06 -22.30
CA GLU A 311 -8.36 7.73 -20.87
C GLU A 311 -9.72 8.02 -20.24
N THR A 312 -10.27 7.09 -19.47
CA THR A 312 -11.56 7.28 -18.78
C THR A 312 -11.43 8.22 -17.58
N CYS A 313 -12.55 8.80 -17.13
CA CYS A 313 -12.59 9.63 -15.91
C CYS A 313 -12.07 8.85 -14.69
N THR A 314 -12.42 7.56 -14.58
CA THR A 314 -11.92 6.68 -13.51
C THR A 314 -10.41 6.50 -13.57
N ASN A 315 -9.84 6.21 -14.75
CA ASN A 315 -8.38 6.10 -14.90
C ASN A 315 -7.69 7.42 -14.51
N SER A 316 -8.29 8.56 -14.87
CA SER A 316 -7.79 9.87 -14.48
C SER A 316 -7.82 10.10 -12.96
N ILE A 317 -8.87 9.67 -12.27
CA ILE A 317 -8.99 9.75 -10.80
C ILE A 317 -7.92 8.89 -10.14
N LEU A 318 -7.82 7.62 -10.55
CA LEU A 318 -6.84 6.70 -9.97
C LEU A 318 -5.40 7.17 -10.24
N ARG A 319 -5.12 7.64 -11.46
CA ARG A 319 -3.82 8.23 -11.80
C ARG A 319 -3.50 9.45 -10.93
N GLN A 320 -4.46 10.35 -10.72
CA GLN A 320 -4.25 11.51 -9.86
C GLN A 320 -4.13 11.14 -8.39
N PHE A 321 -4.88 10.15 -7.90
CA PHE A 321 -4.70 9.60 -6.56
C PHE A 321 -3.27 9.12 -6.35
N PHE A 322 -2.72 8.30 -7.26
CA PHE A 322 -1.34 7.83 -7.14
C PHE A 322 -0.30 8.94 -7.26
N LYS A 323 -0.58 9.96 -8.08
CA LYS A 323 0.33 11.07 -8.32
C LYS A 323 0.37 12.05 -7.15
N ASP A 324 -0.80 12.48 -6.69
CA ASP A 324 -0.97 13.67 -5.85
C ASP A 324 -1.21 13.31 -4.38
N VAL A 325 -1.73 12.12 -4.05
CA VAL A 325 -1.92 11.69 -2.66
C VAL A 325 -0.74 10.82 -2.23
N LYS A 326 0.10 11.33 -1.33
CA LYS A 326 1.20 10.57 -0.71
C LYS A 326 0.89 10.26 0.74
N ILE A 327 0.96 8.99 1.11
CA ILE A 327 0.73 8.53 2.48
C ILE A 327 2.06 8.10 3.08
N TYR A 328 2.43 8.64 4.23
CA TYR A 328 3.74 8.45 4.85
C TYR A 328 3.62 7.89 6.26
N PHE A 329 4.23 6.72 6.46
CA PHE A 329 4.29 6.00 7.73
C PHE A 329 5.77 5.81 8.14
N PRO A 330 6.41 6.82 8.76
CA PRO A 330 7.85 6.81 9.03
C PRO A 330 8.30 5.69 9.97
N ASP A 331 7.42 5.23 10.86
CA ASP A 331 7.75 4.34 11.98
C ASP A 331 7.12 2.94 11.86
N LEU A 332 6.35 2.69 10.80
CA LEU A 332 5.54 1.48 10.66
C LEU A 332 6.40 0.25 10.36
N VAL A 333 6.18 -0.81 11.13
CA VAL A 333 6.90 -2.08 11.06
C VAL A 333 6.00 -3.22 10.56
N SER A 334 4.70 -3.18 10.89
CA SER A 334 3.74 -4.22 10.50
C SER A 334 2.43 -3.67 9.94
N ILE A 335 1.92 -4.32 8.91
CA ILE A 335 0.56 -4.13 8.38
C ILE A 335 -0.19 -5.46 8.48
N GLU A 336 -1.31 -5.41 9.19
CA GLU A 336 -2.23 -6.52 9.36
C GLU A 336 -3.58 -6.22 8.73
N PHE A 337 -4.16 -7.19 8.03
CA PHE A 337 -5.55 -7.09 7.57
C PHE A 337 -6.43 -7.89 8.52
N ILE A 338 -7.52 -7.28 8.98
CA ILE A 338 -8.41 -7.88 9.97
C ILE A 338 -9.85 -7.88 9.49
N LYS A 339 -10.61 -8.88 9.93
CA LYS A 339 -12.07 -8.91 9.82
C LYS A 339 -12.71 -8.12 10.96
N PHE A 340 -14.01 -7.83 10.84
CA PHE A 340 -14.80 -7.16 11.90
C PHE A 340 -14.76 -7.89 13.26
N ASN A 341 -14.55 -9.21 13.26
CA ASN A 341 -14.41 -10.01 14.49
C ASN A 341 -12.98 -10.03 15.06
N GLY A 342 -12.07 -9.21 14.53
CA GLY A 342 -10.67 -9.11 14.96
C GLY A 342 -9.75 -10.24 14.48
N GLN A 343 -10.25 -11.18 13.65
CA GLN A 343 -9.42 -12.26 13.12
C GLN A 343 -8.52 -11.75 11.99
N GLU A 344 -7.23 -12.07 12.06
CA GLU A 344 -6.27 -11.85 10.97
C GLU A 344 -6.79 -12.48 9.67
N THR A 345 -6.64 -11.74 8.58
CA THR A 345 -6.88 -12.19 7.22
C THR A 345 -5.92 -11.49 6.27
N CYS A 346 -6.12 -11.63 4.96
CA CYS A 346 -5.29 -10.96 3.95
C CYS A 346 -6.05 -9.78 3.34
N ASN A 347 -5.33 -8.90 2.64
CA ASN A 347 -5.94 -7.95 1.72
C ASN A 347 -6.65 -8.71 0.59
N PHE A 348 -7.95 -8.50 0.42
CA PHE A 348 -8.69 -9.19 -0.63
C PHE A 348 -8.49 -8.45 -1.94
N ILE A 349 -8.31 -9.20 -3.03
CA ILE A 349 -8.29 -8.66 -4.38
C ILE A 349 -9.43 -9.36 -5.12
N ASP A 350 -10.54 -8.65 -5.30
CA ASP A 350 -11.72 -9.19 -5.99
C ASP A 350 -11.47 -9.25 -7.51
N LEU A 351 -11.28 -10.47 -8.01
CA LEU A 351 -11.17 -10.83 -9.42
C LEU A 351 -12.37 -11.70 -9.84
N SER A 352 -13.53 -11.55 -9.18
CA SER A 352 -14.77 -12.21 -9.61
C SER A 352 -15.24 -11.68 -10.96
N THR A 353 -16.05 -12.47 -11.66
CA THR A 353 -16.65 -12.09 -12.95
C THR A 353 -17.38 -10.74 -12.86
N LEU A 354 -18.10 -10.49 -11.76
CA LEU A 354 -18.74 -9.20 -11.48
C LEU A 354 -17.73 -8.04 -11.49
N MET A 355 -16.62 -8.16 -10.77
CA MET A 355 -15.61 -7.10 -10.68
C MET A 355 -14.90 -6.90 -12.02
N LEU A 356 -14.45 -7.98 -12.66
CA LEU A 356 -13.80 -7.92 -13.97
C LEU A 356 -14.71 -7.29 -15.03
N SER A 357 -16.00 -7.66 -15.03
CA SER A 357 -17.00 -7.08 -15.94
C SER A 357 -17.20 -5.59 -15.68
N LYS A 358 -17.17 -5.14 -14.42
CA LYS A 358 -17.23 -3.71 -14.09
C LYS A 358 -16.01 -2.95 -14.63
N PHE A 359 -14.80 -3.48 -14.45
CA PHE A 359 -13.59 -2.89 -15.01
C PHE A 359 -13.63 -2.85 -16.55
N LYS A 360 -14.02 -3.95 -17.20
CA LYS A 360 -14.16 -4.04 -18.66
C LYS A 360 -15.18 -3.03 -19.20
N ASN A 361 -16.36 -2.96 -18.59
CA ASN A 361 -17.44 -2.06 -19.00
C ASN A 361 -17.10 -0.59 -18.75
N ALA A 362 -16.45 -0.28 -17.64
CA ALA A 362 -15.98 1.07 -17.31
C ALA A 362 -14.68 1.45 -18.04
N ARG A 363 -14.09 0.53 -18.83
CA ARG A 363 -12.78 0.66 -19.50
C ARG A 363 -11.69 1.16 -18.55
N VAL A 364 -11.65 0.57 -17.36
CA VAL A 364 -10.63 0.83 -16.36
C VAL A 364 -9.57 -0.24 -16.48
N ASN A 365 -8.29 0.16 -16.47
CA ASN A 365 -7.21 -0.80 -16.59
C ASN A 365 -7.13 -1.64 -15.31
N LEU A 366 -7.13 -2.96 -15.46
CA LEU A 366 -7.00 -3.89 -14.33
C LEU A 366 -5.67 -3.72 -13.61
N ILE A 367 -4.63 -3.20 -14.27
CA ILE A 367 -3.36 -2.88 -13.59
C ILE A 367 -3.55 -1.88 -12.43
N ASP A 368 -4.53 -0.98 -12.51
CA ASP A 368 -4.78 0.02 -11.47
C ASP A 368 -5.32 -0.63 -10.19
N LEU A 369 -6.12 -1.69 -10.30
CA LEU A 369 -6.54 -2.52 -9.16
C LEU A 369 -5.31 -3.00 -8.37
N PHE A 370 -4.36 -3.64 -9.04
CA PHE A 370 -3.15 -4.15 -8.39
C PHE A 370 -2.27 -3.02 -7.80
N GLN A 371 -2.23 -1.85 -8.44
CA GLN A 371 -1.49 -0.71 -7.91
C GLN A 371 -2.10 -0.19 -6.60
N ILE A 372 -3.43 -0.16 -6.46
CA ILE A 372 -4.07 0.28 -5.20
C ILE A 372 -3.81 -0.76 -4.11
N HIS A 373 -4.00 -2.06 -4.39
CA HIS A 373 -3.73 -3.11 -3.40
C HIS A 373 -2.25 -3.20 -3.01
N SER A 374 -1.32 -2.81 -3.88
CA SER A 374 0.10 -2.72 -3.55
C SER A 374 0.48 -1.58 -2.60
N LEU A 375 -0.48 -0.71 -2.27
CA LEU A 375 -0.24 0.51 -1.49
C LEU A 375 0.82 1.40 -2.17
N LYS A 376 0.78 1.50 -3.51
CA LYS A 376 1.83 2.12 -4.34
C LYS A 376 2.20 3.56 -3.95
N ASN A 377 1.23 4.33 -3.47
CA ASN A 377 1.42 5.72 -3.03
C ASN A 377 1.71 5.88 -1.54
N TRP A 378 1.93 4.77 -0.84
CA TRP A 378 2.33 4.76 0.55
C TRP A 378 3.84 4.56 0.65
N SER A 379 4.46 5.19 1.65
CA SER A 379 5.88 5.08 1.93
C SER A 379 6.09 4.52 3.34
N PHE A 380 6.82 3.40 3.40
CA PHE A 380 7.03 2.59 4.59
C PHE A 380 8.52 2.27 4.81
N PRO A 381 9.35 3.22 5.24
CA PRO A 381 10.81 3.01 5.34
C PRO A 381 11.23 1.89 6.29
N LYS A 382 10.39 1.50 7.26
CA LYS A 382 10.71 0.50 8.29
C LYS A 382 9.87 -0.78 8.22
N LEU A 383 9.02 -0.94 7.20
CA LEU A 383 8.09 -2.07 7.12
C LEU A 383 8.85 -3.39 6.94
N GLN A 384 8.51 -4.36 7.76
CA GLN A 384 9.11 -5.70 7.72
C GLN A 384 8.05 -6.79 7.54
N PHE A 385 6.86 -6.59 8.08
CA PHE A 385 5.78 -7.56 8.06
C PHE A 385 4.55 -7.01 7.32
N PHE A 386 3.99 -7.83 6.43
CA PHE A 386 2.76 -7.55 5.72
C PHE A 386 1.98 -8.86 5.62
N THR A 387 0.74 -8.90 6.12
CA THR A 387 0.01 -10.19 6.20
C THR A 387 -0.16 -10.88 4.85
N GLY A 388 -0.37 -10.10 3.78
CA GLY A 388 -0.43 -10.64 2.43
C GLY A 388 -1.73 -10.36 1.69
N HIS A 389 -1.88 -11.06 0.56
CA HIS A 389 -3.02 -10.90 -0.34
C HIS A 389 -3.78 -12.22 -0.51
N ARG A 390 -5.09 -12.12 -0.72
CA ARG A 390 -5.94 -13.24 -1.15
C ARG A 390 -6.72 -12.85 -2.39
N PHE A 391 -6.48 -13.57 -3.48
CA PHE A 391 -7.28 -13.40 -4.69
C PHE A 391 -8.64 -14.08 -4.51
N LYS A 392 -9.70 -13.37 -4.87
CA LYS A 392 -11.07 -13.90 -4.83
C LYS A 392 -11.57 -14.01 -6.27
N PHE A 393 -11.82 -15.23 -6.72
CA PHE A 393 -12.28 -15.51 -8.09
C PHE A 393 -13.73 -15.97 -8.14
N ASP A 394 -14.32 -16.29 -7.00
CA ASP A 394 -15.67 -16.82 -6.84
C ASP A 394 -16.68 -15.72 -6.52
N GLU A 395 -17.85 -15.79 -7.16
CA GLU A 395 -19.03 -15.06 -6.71
C GLU A 395 -19.61 -15.79 -5.50
N THR A 396 -19.72 -15.10 -4.36
CA THR A 396 -20.02 -15.66 -3.04
C THR A 396 -21.38 -16.35 -2.87
N THR A 397 -22.09 -16.70 -3.96
CA THR A 397 -23.46 -17.23 -3.92
C THR A 397 -23.81 -18.21 -5.03
N MET A 398 -22.86 -18.86 -5.71
CA MET A 398 -23.21 -19.86 -6.72
C MET A 398 -23.70 -21.17 -6.06
N THR A 399 -25.02 -21.32 -5.93
CA THR A 399 -25.67 -22.59 -5.62
C THR A 399 -25.59 -23.51 -6.84
N GLY A 400 -24.82 -24.60 -6.76
CA GLY A 400 -24.62 -25.51 -7.90
C GLY A 400 -23.71 -26.70 -7.61
N SER A 401 -23.57 -27.59 -8.59
CA SER A 401 -22.62 -28.71 -8.53
C SER A 401 -21.17 -28.23 -8.68
N GLN A 402 -20.20 -29.03 -8.21
CA GLN A 402 -18.77 -28.70 -8.31
C GLN A 402 -18.33 -28.43 -9.76
N GLU A 403 -18.90 -29.14 -10.73
CA GLU A 403 -18.60 -28.94 -12.16
C GLU A 403 -19.05 -27.57 -12.65
N ARG A 404 -20.19 -27.06 -12.19
CA ARG A 404 -20.67 -25.71 -12.54
C ARG A 404 -19.77 -24.64 -11.94
N HIS A 405 -19.36 -24.85 -10.69
CA HIS A 405 -18.38 -23.97 -10.05
C HIS A 405 -17.06 -23.95 -10.84
N ASN A 406 -16.57 -25.11 -11.27
CA ASN A 406 -15.34 -25.21 -12.06
C ASN A 406 -15.46 -24.55 -13.43
N SER A 407 -16.57 -24.75 -14.14
CA SER A 407 -16.82 -24.09 -15.43
C SER A 407 -16.83 -22.57 -15.26
N SER A 408 -17.56 -22.06 -14.27
CA SER A 408 -17.61 -20.62 -14.00
C SER A 408 -16.25 -20.04 -13.64
N LEU A 409 -15.42 -20.78 -12.89
CA LEU A 409 -14.07 -20.35 -12.56
C LEU A 409 -13.16 -20.31 -13.80
N ILE A 410 -13.27 -21.30 -14.69
CA ILE A 410 -12.55 -21.33 -15.97
C ILE A 410 -12.97 -20.14 -16.85
N ASP A 411 -14.27 -19.86 -16.96
CA ASP A 411 -14.78 -18.72 -17.72
C ASP A 411 -14.26 -17.39 -17.17
N ASN A 412 -14.20 -17.25 -15.84
CA ASN A 412 -13.64 -16.07 -15.19
C ASN A 412 -12.13 -15.91 -15.46
N LEU A 413 -11.37 -17.02 -15.44
CA LEU A 413 -9.95 -16.98 -15.80
C LEU A 413 -9.72 -16.67 -17.29
N HIS A 414 -10.60 -17.11 -18.19
CA HIS A 414 -10.55 -16.69 -19.59
C HIS A 414 -10.80 -15.19 -19.76
N LEU A 415 -11.78 -14.64 -19.05
CA LEU A 415 -12.03 -13.20 -19.04
C LEU A 415 -10.82 -12.41 -18.51
N LEU A 416 -10.21 -12.88 -17.42
CA LEU A 416 -8.98 -12.30 -16.89
C LEU A 416 -7.84 -12.34 -17.93
N HIS A 417 -7.64 -13.47 -18.60
CA HIS A 417 -6.61 -13.61 -19.64
C HIS A 417 -6.85 -12.69 -20.85
N GLU A 418 -8.11 -12.54 -21.27
CA GLU A 418 -8.52 -11.60 -22.32
C GLU A 418 -8.10 -10.17 -21.93
N MET A 419 -8.48 -9.73 -20.72
CA MET A 419 -8.13 -8.39 -20.23
C MET A 419 -6.61 -8.16 -20.16
N ILE A 420 -5.86 -9.12 -19.60
CA ILE A 420 -4.39 -9.07 -19.56
C ILE A 420 -3.80 -8.89 -20.97
N SER A 421 -4.29 -9.67 -21.93
CA SER A 421 -3.80 -9.64 -23.30
C SER A 421 -4.10 -8.31 -24.01
N THR A 422 -5.18 -7.64 -23.63
CA THR A 422 -5.53 -6.32 -24.19
C THR A 422 -4.75 -5.15 -23.58
N GLU A 423 -4.38 -5.22 -22.30
CA GLU A 423 -3.78 -4.09 -21.56
C GLU A 423 -2.25 -4.04 -21.65
N THR A 424 -1.60 -5.16 -21.94
CA THR A 424 -0.13 -5.28 -21.93
C THR A 424 0.48 -4.79 -23.25
N GLN A 425 1.21 -3.68 -23.17
CA GLN A 425 1.77 -2.97 -24.34
C GLN A 425 2.92 -3.72 -25.04
N ASP A 426 3.57 -4.67 -24.36
CA ASP A 426 4.70 -5.47 -24.87
C ASP A 426 4.28 -6.85 -25.42
N ALA A 427 2.99 -7.03 -25.73
CA ALA A 427 2.41 -8.29 -26.21
C ALA A 427 2.64 -9.49 -25.27
N THR A 428 2.90 -9.23 -23.98
CA THR A 428 3.05 -10.27 -22.98
C THR A 428 1.70 -10.63 -22.38
N SER A 429 1.28 -11.88 -22.47
CA SER A 429 0.00 -12.36 -21.90
C SER A 429 0.04 -12.56 -20.37
N TYR A 430 0.72 -11.67 -19.64
CA TYR A 430 0.83 -11.70 -18.18
C TYR A 430 1.01 -10.29 -17.59
N PHE A 431 0.55 -10.05 -16.36
CA PHE A 431 0.86 -8.80 -15.64
C PHE A 431 2.12 -8.92 -14.79
N ARG A 432 2.97 -7.90 -14.84
CA ARG A 432 4.05 -7.71 -13.87
C ARG A 432 3.48 -6.94 -12.67
N ILE A 433 3.28 -7.64 -11.55
CA ILE A 433 2.65 -7.09 -10.36
C ILE A 433 3.66 -6.93 -9.22
N ASN A 434 3.65 -5.74 -8.60
CA ASN A 434 4.43 -5.44 -7.41
C ASN A 434 3.47 -5.34 -6.21
N LEU A 435 2.83 -6.44 -5.82
CA LEU A 435 1.84 -6.43 -4.74
C LEU A 435 2.43 -6.30 -3.34
N ILE A 436 3.70 -6.66 -3.18
CA ILE A 436 4.37 -6.68 -1.87
C ILE A 436 5.06 -5.32 -1.71
N PRO A 437 4.71 -4.51 -0.68
CA PRO A 437 5.40 -3.26 -0.39
C PRO A 437 6.91 -3.46 -0.20
N GLU A 438 7.70 -2.44 -0.53
CA GLU A 438 9.14 -2.49 -0.34
C GLU A 438 9.50 -2.62 1.15
N GLY A 439 10.56 -3.38 1.46
CA GLY A 439 11.03 -3.63 2.83
C GLY A 439 10.52 -4.92 3.45
N VAL A 440 9.32 -5.38 3.04
CA VAL A 440 8.68 -6.60 3.56
C VAL A 440 9.60 -7.81 3.42
N LYS A 441 9.73 -8.56 4.52
CA LYS A 441 10.55 -9.78 4.64
C LYS A 441 9.73 -11.06 4.63
N SER A 442 8.47 -10.99 5.07
CA SER A 442 7.56 -12.12 5.22
C SER A 442 6.15 -11.72 4.81
N THR A 443 5.48 -12.58 4.01
CA THR A 443 4.09 -12.36 3.57
C THR A 443 3.42 -13.67 3.17
N LYS A 444 2.11 -13.62 2.97
CA LYS A 444 1.29 -14.71 2.41
C LYS A 444 0.68 -14.31 1.06
N ILE A 445 0.50 -15.25 0.15
CA ILE A 445 -0.30 -15.10 -1.07
C ILE A 445 -1.24 -16.29 -1.16
N LEU A 446 -2.53 -16.01 -1.03
CA LEU A 446 -3.58 -17.02 -1.03
C LEU A 446 -4.34 -17.04 -2.35
N ASN A 447 -4.79 -18.23 -2.73
CA ASN A 447 -5.47 -18.51 -3.99
C ASN A 447 -4.61 -18.20 -5.23
N TRP A 448 -3.34 -18.59 -5.21
CA TRP A 448 -2.47 -18.49 -6.38
C TRP A 448 -2.89 -19.47 -7.49
N ILE A 449 -3.01 -19.01 -8.74
CA ILE A 449 -3.44 -19.83 -9.87
C ILE A 449 -2.35 -20.89 -10.17
N PRO A 450 -2.65 -22.20 -10.05
CA PRO A 450 -1.63 -23.26 -10.10
C PRO A 450 -1.40 -23.85 -11.49
N PHE A 451 -1.80 -23.18 -12.58
CA PHE A 451 -1.67 -23.69 -13.95
C PHE A 451 -1.59 -22.55 -14.97
N ASP A 452 -1.29 -22.90 -16.22
CA ASP A 452 -1.33 -22.00 -17.38
C ASP A 452 -2.48 -22.37 -18.31
N LEU A 453 -2.95 -21.38 -19.09
CA LEU A 453 -3.80 -21.66 -20.27
C LEU A 453 -2.95 -21.88 -21.53
N ASP A 454 -1.74 -21.30 -21.58
CA ASP A 454 -0.84 -21.29 -22.76
C ASP A 454 0.67 -21.36 -22.40
N GLY A 455 1.06 -22.09 -21.35
CA GLY A 455 2.48 -22.18 -20.93
C GLY A 455 3.06 -20.91 -20.28
N LYS A 456 2.21 -19.95 -19.91
CA LYS A 456 2.59 -18.65 -19.32
C LYS A 456 1.79 -18.34 -18.05
N PRO A 457 2.37 -17.66 -17.05
CA PRO A 457 1.66 -17.26 -15.85
C PRO A 457 0.66 -16.13 -16.15
N PHE A 458 -0.42 -16.02 -15.38
CA PHE A 458 -1.27 -14.82 -15.37
C PHE A 458 -0.53 -13.62 -14.76
N PHE A 459 0.23 -13.89 -13.70
CA PHE A 459 0.87 -12.88 -12.87
C PHE A 459 2.35 -13.21 -12.66
N CYS A 460 3.17 -12.18 -12.75
CA CYS A 460 4.58 -12.18 -12.38
C CYS A 460 4.74 -11.32 -11.13
N LEU A 461 4.73 -11.97 -9.96
CA LEU A 461 4.90 -11.34 -8.66
C LEU A 461 6.38 -11.04 -8.42
N LYS A 462 6.69 -9.77 -8.18
CA LYS A 462 8.06 -9.31 -7.95
C LYS A 462 8.25 -8.76 -6.55
N SER A 463 9.32 -9.20 -5.88
CA SER A 463 9.84 -8.56 -4.67
C SER A 463 11.33 -8.84 -4.50
N LYS A 464 12.11 -7.80 -4.21
CA LYS A 464 13.54 -7.93 -3.94
C LYS A 464 13.85 -8.11 -2.46
N THR A 465 12.93 -7.83 -1.56
CA THR A 465 13.20 -7.80 -0.11
C THR A 465 12.68 -9.03 0.62
N LEU A 466 11.79 -9.79 -0.02
CA LEU A 466 11.10 -10.91 0.59
C LEU A 466 12.04 -12.11 0.81
N ASN A 467 12.03 -12.63 2.04
CA ASN A 467 12.81 -13.80 2.45
C ASN A 467 11.90 -15.03 2.67
N TYR A 468 10.65 -14.81 3.10
CA TYR A 468 9.68 -15.86 3.40
C TYR A 468 8.35 -15.60 2.69
N LEU A 469 7.80 -16.64 2.05
CA LEU A 469 6.49 -16.61 1.39
C LEU A 469 5.68 -17.82 1.81
N GLU A 470 4.47 -17.60 2.31
CA GLU A 470 3.43 -18.63 2.34
C GLU A 470 2.60 -18.54 1.06
N LEU A 471 2.49 -19.63 0.32
CA LEU A 471 1.73 -19.73 -0.91
C LEU A 471 0.64 -20.77 -0.76
N LYS A 472 -0.61 -20.36 -0.97
CA LYS A 472 -1.77 -21.26 -1.03
C LYS A 472 -2.35 -21.24 -2.43
N PHE A 473 -2.52 -22.40 -3.05
CA PHE A 473 -3.07 -22.50 -4.39
C PHE A 473 -4.57 -22.22 -4.41
N LEU A 474 -5.05 -21.76 -5.57
CA LEU A 474 -6.47 -21.66 -5.87
C LEU A 474 -7.06 -23.07 -5.94
N ASN A 475 -7.92 -23.38 -4.98
CA ASN A 475 -8.63 -24.64 -4.90
C ASN A 475 -9.92 -24.58 -5.75
N GLY A 476 -10.33 -25.71 -6.30
CA GLY A 476 -11.60 -25.84 -7.03
C GLY A 476 -11.50 -26.75 -8.24
N PHE A 477 -10.37 -26.77 -8.92
CA PHE A 477 -10.19 -27.59 -10.11
C PHE A 477 -10.04 -29.07 -9.77
N THR A 478 -11.07 -29.86 -10.10
CA THR A 478 -11.08 -31.30 -9.87
C THR A 478 -10.29 -32.09 -10.93
N SER A 479 -9.75 -31.43 -11.96
CA SER A 479 -9.11 -32.05 -13.12
C SER A 479 -7.64 -31.64 -13.34
N LEU A 480 -7.00 -30.94 -12.39
CA LEU A 480 -5.60 -30.55 -12.54
C LEU A 480 -4.69 -31.78 -12.53
N LYS A 481 -4.08 -32.05 -13.69
CA LYS A 481 -3.09 -33.12 -13.85
C LYS A 481 -1.75 -32.79 -13.19
N THR A 482 -1.43 -31.50 -13.04
CA THR A 482 -0.15 -31.01 -12.51
C THR A 482 -0.37 -29.60 -11.96
N ILE A 483 0.29 -29.30 -10.84
CA ILE A 483 0.42 -27.94 -10.29
C ILE A 483 1.72 -27.35 -10.82
N SER A 484 1.62 -26.26 -11.58
CA SER A 484 2.76 -25.48 -12.06
C SER A 484 2.90 -24.21 -11.22
N ILE A 485 3.91 -24.16 -10.36
CA ILE A 485 4.29 -22.96 -9.61
C ILE A 485 5.10 -22.08 -10.56
N GLN A 486 4.58 -20.89 -10.87
CA GLN A 486 5.15 -20.00 -11.86
C GLN A 486 4.91 -18.53 -11.52
N GLY A 487 5.71 -17.65 -12.12
CA GLY A 487 5.56 -16.20 -12.00
C GLY A 487 6.09 -15.61 -10.69
N LEU A 488 6.94 -16.34 -9.95
CA LEU A 488 7.52 -15.86 -8.69
C LEU A 488 8.93 -15.30 -8.91
N TYR A 489 9.04 -13.98 -9.08
CA TYR A 489 10.31 -13.26 -9.24
C TYR A 489 10.81 -12.73 -7.88
N LEU A 490 11.34 -13.65 -7.07
CA LEU A 490 11.68 -13.43 -5.67
C LEU A 490 13.15 -13.82 -5.39
N PRO A 491 14.13 -13.08 -5.93
CA PRO A 491 15.55 -13.48 -5.93
C PRO A 491 16.18 -13.65 -4.54
N ASN A 492 15.57 -13.09 -3.49
CA ASN A 492 16.05 -13.19 -2.11
C ASN A 492 15.19 -14.10 -1.22
N LEU A 493 14.21 -14.81 -1.80
CA LEU A 493 13.40 -15.77 -1.06
C LEU A 493 14.27 -16.93 -0.61
N THR A 494 14.36 -17.16 0.70
CA THR A 494 15.10 -18.28 1.29
C THR A 494 14.19 -19.43 1.69
N LYS A 495 12.93 -19.14 2.04
CA LYS A 495 11.96 -20.15 2.48
C LYS A 495 10.58 -19.97 1.84
N LEU A 496 10.04 -21.07 1.32
CA LEU A 496 8.70 -21.16 0.75
C LEU A 496 7.85 -22.13 1.57
N LEU A 497 6.73 -21.66 2.13
CA LEU A 497 5.71 -22.51 2.75
C LEU A 497 4.60 -22.76 1.72
N LEU A 498 4.39 -24.02 1.35
CA LEU A 498 3.26 -24.44 0.54
C LEU A 498 2.12 -24.83 1.48
N ASN A 499 1.14 -23.93 1.60
CA ASN A 499 -0.05 -24.20 2.42
C ASN A 499 -0.96 -25.17 1.65
N ASN A 500 -1.16 -26.32 2.27
CA ASN A 500 -1.86 -27.45 1.69
C ASN A 500 -3.06 -27.88 2.54
N ASP A 501 -3.67 -26.94 3.23
CA ASP A 501 -4.95 -27.18 3.89
C ASP A 501 -5.94 -27.67 2.81
N LYS A 502 -6.14 -28.99 2.76
CA LYS A 502 -7.12 -29.63 1.89
C LYS A 502 -8.45 -28.93 2.05
N LEU A 503 -9.21 -28.95 0.96
CA LEU A 503 -10.64 -28.66 0.95
C LEU A 503 -11.30 -29.21 2.22
N LYS A 504 -11.64 -28.34 3.18
CA LYS A 504 -12.93 -28.51 3.84
C LYS A 504 -13.94 -28.24 2.74
N SER A 505 -14.29 -29.27 1.98
CA SER A 505 -15.46 -29.21 1.11
C SER A 505 -16.63 -28.92 2.03
N PHE A 506 -17.10 -27.69 2.08
CA PHE A 506 -18.40 -27.39 2.68
C PHE A 506 -19.44 -27.99 1.73
N ARG A 507 -19.83 -29.25 1.92
CA ARG A 507 -21.04 -29.80 1.27
C ARG A 507 -22.29 -29.38 2.07
N PRO A 508 -23.55 -29.45 1.59
CA PRO A 508 -24.84 -29.22 2.31
C PRO A 508 -25.37 -30.39 3.23
N ILE A 509 -25.76 -30.21 4.52
CA ILE A 509 -26.62 -31.03 5.43
C ILE A 509 -27.88 -30.21 5.73
N ILE A 510 -29.06 -30.59 5.28
CA ILE A 510 -30.28 -29.93 5.75
C ILE A 510 -30.56 -30.32 7.21
N SER A 511 -30.70 -29.34 8.12
CA SER A 511 -31.17 -29.63 9.49
C SER A 511 -32.70 -29.62 9.50
N ASP A 512 -33.28 -30.75 9.88
CA ASP A 512 -34.69 -31.08 9.64
C ASP A 512 -35.67 -30.47 10.66
N LYS A 513 -35.42 -29.24 11.14
CA LYS A 513 -36.34 -28.55 12.05
C LYS A 513 -36.81 -27.17 11.62
N ARG A 514 -36.28 -26.57 10.53
CA ARG A 514 -36.72 -25.24 10.02
C ARG A 514 -36.48 -24.98 8.51
N ASN A 515 -36.49 -25.98 7.62
CA ASN A 515 -36.18 -25.76 6.18
C ASN A 515 -34.89 -24.94 5.94
N SER A 516 -33.91 -25.06 6.85
CA SER A 516 -32.64 -24.34 6.76
C SER A 516 -31.56 -25.35 6.46
N ILE A 517 -30.94 -25.18 5.28
CA ILE A 517 -29.84 -25.98 4.75
C ILE A 517 -28.60 -25.69 5.61
N VAL A 518 -28.22 -26.60 6.50
CA VAL A 518 -26.86 -26.69 7.08
C VAL A 518 -25.96 -27.39 6.04
N MET A 519 -24.66 -27.59 6.26
CA MET A 519 -23.69 -28.02 5.25
C MET A 519 -22.71 -29.15 5.71
N ILE A 520 -22.95 -30.46 5.35
CA ILE A 520 -21.93 -31.56 5.23
C ILE A 520 -22.35 -32.68 4.25
N ASN A 521 -21.37 -33.23 3.54
CA ASN A 521 -21.26 -34.58 3.00
C ASN A 521 -19.74 -34.61 2.50
N SER A 522 -18.96 -35.70 2.53
CA SER A 522 -17.54 -35.77 2.07
C SER A 522 -17.37 -36.57 0.78
N ILE A 523 -16.85 -35.98 -0.32
CA ILE A 523 -16.30 -36.78 -1.44
C ILE A 523 -14.84 -36.98 -1.04
N GLU A 524 -14.50 -38.19 -0.63
CA GLU A 524 -13.12 -38.64 -0.58
C GLU A 524 -12.53 -38.40 -1.98
N THR A 525 -11.68 -37.38 -2.11
CA THR A 525 -10.76 -37.32 -3.24
C THR A 525 -9.97 -38.63 -3.16
N LYS A 526 -10.08 -39.47 -4.20
CA LYS A 526 -9.16 -40.59 -4.40
C LYS A 526 -7.75 -40.14 -4.06
N ASP A 527 -6.95 -41.03 -3.48
CA ASP A 527 -5.52 -40.85 -3.18
C ASP A 527 -4.69 -40.65 -4.46
N GLU A 528 -5.06 -39.67 -5.30
CA GLU A 528 -4.35 -39.29 -6.50
C GLU A 528 -3.23 -38.35 -6.07
N PHE A 529 -2.02 -38.81 -6.30
CA PHE A 529 -0.84 -37.98 -6.16
C PHE A 529 -0.86 -36.87 -7.21
N ILE A 530 -0.67 -35.63 -6.78
CA ILE A 530 -0.66 -34.45 -7.65
C ILE A 530 0.80 -34.07 -7.93
N PRO A 531 1.28 -34.18 -9.18
CA PRO A 531 2.59 -33.67 -9.56
C PRO A 531 2.68 -32.15 -9.35
N VAL A 532 3.78 -31.68 -8.76
CA VAL A 532 4.11 -30.27 -8.57
C VAL A 532 5.42 -29.98 -9.27
N GLU A 533 5.40 -28.96 -10.13
CA GLU A 533 6.55 -28.49 -10.87
C GLU A 533 6.76 -26.98 -10.65
N PHE A 534 8.02 -26.57 -10.58
CA PHE A 534 8.41 -25.18 -10.64
C PHE A 534 8.81 -24.85 -12.08
N SER A 535 8.26 -23.77 -12.62
CA SER A 535 8.61 -23.33 -13.97
C SER A 535 9.87 -22.45 -13.99
N TYR A 536 10.41 -22.23 -15.18
CA TYR A 536 11.51 -21.28 -15.44
C TYR A 536 11.05 -19.81 -15.37
N TRP A 537 9.75 -19.55 -15.25
CA TRP A 537 9.20 -18.20 -15.01
C TRP A 537 9.40 -17.72 -13.57
N ASN A 538 10.12 -18.49 -12.75
CA ASN A 538 10.47 -18.14 -11.39
C ASN A 538 11.92 -17.66 -11.29
N ASP A 539 12.17 -16.72 -10.39
CA ASP A 539 13.51 -16.38 -9.89
C ASP A 539 13.55 -16.70 -8.40
N LEU A 540 13.86 -17.97 -8.08
CA LEU A 540 13.87 -18.53 -6.73
C LEU A 540 15.23 -19.15 -6.38
N LYS A 541 16.30 -18.62 -6.97
CA LYS A 541 17.65 -19.22 -6.88
C LYS A 541 18.17 -19.35 -5.45
N LYS A 542 17.81 -18.43 -4.56
CA LYS A 542 18.20 -18.45 -3.14
C LYS A 542 17.28 -19.27 -2.23
N CYS A 543 16.25 -19.92 -2.78
CA CYS A 543 15.34 -20.72 -1.98
C CYS A 543 16.08 -21.96 -1.47
N GLU A 544 16.27 -22.01 -0.16
CA GLU A 544 16.99 -23.07 0.54
C GLU A 544 16.04 -24.12 1.12
N LYS A 545 14.80 -23.73 1.41
CA LYS A 545 13.85 -24.58 2.11
C LYS A 545 12.42 -24.46 1.61
N ILE A 546 11.81 -25.61 1.34
CA ILE A 546 10.36 -25.75 1.17
C ILE A 546 9.78 -26.37 2.44
N THR A 547 8.68 -25.82 2.94
CA THR A 547 7.92 -26.38 4.06
C THR A 547 6.45 -26.54 3.69
N PHE A 548 5.73 -27.36 4.45
CA PHE A 548 4.31 -27.63 4.25
C PHE A 548 3.55 -27.36 5.55
N THR A 549 2.31 -26.88 5.46
CA THR A 549 1.44 -26.78 6.64
C THR A 549 1.03 -28.18 7.08
N THR A 550 1.44 -28.60 8.28
CA THR A 550 0.92 -29.82 8.92
C THR A 550 -0.33 -29.45 9.68
N SER A 551 -1.47 -30.07 9.34
CA SER A 551 -2.80 -29.81 9.92
C SER A 551 -2.96 -30.25 11.38
N THR A 552 -1.87 -30.38 12.14
CA THR A 552 -1.82 -30.95 13.48
C THR A 552 -2.10 -29.99 14.63
N GLU A 553 -2.10 -28.66 14.43
CA GLU A 553 -2.18 -27.70 15.56
C GLU A 553 -3.60 -27.24 15.96
N GLN A 554 -4.66 -27.66 15.27
CA GLN A 554 -6.04 -27.26 15.61
C GLN A 554 -6.96 -28.38 16.13
N CYS A 555 -6.46 -29.60 16.31
CA CYS A 555 -7.24 -30.74 16.82
C CYS A 555 -6.82 -31.12 18.25
N SER A 556 -6.86 -30.16 19.18
CA SER A 556 -6.77 -30.43 20.62
C SER A 556 -8.01 -29.90 21.35
N SER A 557 -9.21 -30.23 20.86
CA SER A 557 -10.39 -30.32 21.72
C SER A 557 -11.49 -31.10 21.03
N ASN A 558 -11.94 -32.14 21.74
CA ASN A 558 -13.16 -32.93 21.57
C ASN A 558 -13.11 -34.12 20.62
N LEU A 559 -13.61 -35.23 21.16
CA LEU A 559 -13.61 -36.59 20.63
C LEU A 559 -14.21 -36.65 19.23
N GLY A 560 -13.43 -37.25 18.32
CA GLY A 560 -13.82 -37.57 16.95
C GLY A 560 -12.58 -37.60 16.09
N ALA A 561 -11.93 -38.76 15.99
CA ALA A 561 -10.80 -38.98 15.09
C ALA A 561 -11.29 -38.91 13.64
N GLU A 562 -11.51 -37.70 13.13
CA GLU A 562 -11.69 -37.46 11.70
C GLU A 562 -10.31 -37.36 11.06
N SER A 563 -10.09 -38.23 10.08
CA SER A 563 -8.86 -38.46 9.33
C SER A 563 -8.05 -37.17 9.07
N CYS A 564 -6.81 -37.14 9.58
CA CYS A 564 -5.77 -36.23 9.10
C CYS A 564 -5.54 -36.50 7.61
N SER A 565 -6.21 -35.71 6.77
CA SER A 565 -6.11 -35.86 5.32
C SER A 565 -4.76 -35.32 4.86
N HIS A 566 -3.81 -36.22 4.65
CA HIS A 566 -2.49 -35.92 4.09
C HIS A 566 -2.68 -35.56 2.62
N SER A 567 -1.95 -34.56 2.14
CA SER A 567 -2.08 -34.05 0.81
C SER A 567 -0.91 -34.53 -0.04
N ASN A 568 -1.24 -35.42 -0.98
CA ASN A 568 -0.31 -36.28 -1.70
C ASN A 568 0.37 -35.53 -2.86
N TYR A 569 1.48 -34.82 -2.59
CA TYR A 569 2.23 -34.12 -3.64
C TYR A 569 3.40 -34.95 -4.14
N ILE A 570 3.64 -34.92 -5.46
CA ILE A 570 4.82 -35.53 -6.10
C ILE A 570 5.70 -34.44 -6.68
N PHE A 571 6.95 -34.38 -6.24
CA PHE A 571 7.96 -33.48 -6.78
C PHE A 571 8.98 -34.23 -7.62
N ASN A 572 9.27 -33.75 -8.83
CA ASN A 572 10.36 -34.26 -9.64
C ASN A 572 11.70 -33.64 -9.20
N ILE A 573 12.65 -34.47 -8.74
CA ILE A 573 13.94 -33.99 -8.22
C ILE A 573 14.74 -33.24 -9.29
N LYS A 574 14.65 -33.65 -10.56
CA LYS A 574 15.34 -32.94 -11.67
C LYS A 574 14.76 -31.53 -11.86
N ASN A 575 13.44 -31.38 -11.74
CA ASN A 575 12.80 -30.08 -11.80
C ASN A 575 13.28 -29.19 -10.63
N LEU A 576 13.20 -29.70 -9.40
CA LEU A 576 13.66 -28.98 -8.20
C LEU A 576 15.13 -28.52 -8.32
N LYS A 577 16.06 -29.41 -8.70
CA LYS A 577 17.48 -29.05 -8.85
C LYS A 577 17.73 -28.03 -9.96
N CYS A 578 16.92 -28.03 -11.01
CA CYS A 578 17.05 -27.10 -12.12
C CYS A 578 16.57 -25.69 -11.75
N THR A 579 15.42 -25.59 -11.09
CA THR A 579 14.75 -24.30 -10.81
C THR A 579 15.05 -23.73 -9.43
N LEU A 580 15.45 -24.59 -8.48
CA LEU A 580 15.77 -24.27 -7.09
C LEU A 580 17.16 -24.87 -6.73
N PRO A 581 18.25 -24.38 -7.35
CA PRO A 581 19.57 -25.01 -7.25
C PRO A 581 20.15 -25.06 -5.83
N ASN A 582 19.73 -24.17 -4.94
CA ASN A 582 20.19 -24.11 -3.55
C ASN A 582 19.26 -24.83 -2.55
N LEU A 583 18.23 -25.51 -3.04
CA LEU A 583 17.26 -26.21 -2.19
C LEU A 583 17.92 -27.38 -1.44
N ASN A 584 17.83 -27.36 -0.12
CA ASN A 584 18.21 -28.49 0.71
C ASN A 584 17.07 -29.51 0.75
N LEU A 585 17.16 -30.55 -0.08
CA LEU A 585 16.13 -31.59 -0.20
C LEU A 585 15.90 -32.35 1.12
N LYS A 586 16.97 -32.62 1.89
CA LYS A 586 16.89 -33.35 3.16
C LYS A 586 16.16 -32.54 4.24
N GLU A 587 16.37 -31.23 4.27
CA GLU A 587 15.68 -30.34 5.21
C GLU A 587 14.26 -29.99 4.79
N SER A 588 13.97 -30.05 3.49
CA SER A 588 12.66 -29.69 2.93
C SER A 588 11.68 -30.86 2.93
N PHE A 589 12.19 -32.09 2.82
CA PHE A 589 11.37 -33.29 2.62
C PHE A 589 11.81 -34.43 3.53
N SER A 590 10.97 -34.82 4.48
CA SER A 590 11.24 -35.95 5.40
C SER A 590 11.38 -37.29 4.67
N ASN A 591 10.72 -37.44 3.52
CA ASN A 591 10.72 -38.67 2.71
C ASN A 591 11.86 -38.71 1.66
N TYR A 592 12.77 -37.74 1.68
CA TYR A 592 13.97 -37.74 0.85
C TYR A 592 15.09 -38.53 1.51
N TYR A 593 15.59 -39.55 0.82
CA TYR A 593 16.67 -40.42 1.27
C TYR A 593 17.99 -40.07 0.56
N ASP A 594 18.00 -40.07 -0.79
CA ASP A 594 19.21 -39.82 -1.58
C ASP A 594 18.91 -39.36 -3.02
N GLU A 595 19.98 -39.03 -3.75
CA GLU A 595 19.91 -38.50 -5.12
C GLU A 595 19.50 -39.53 -6.19
N ARG A 596 19.41 -40.82 -5.84
CA ARG A 596 18.95 -41.86 -6.77
C ARG A 596 17.43 -41.82 -6.92
N GLN A 597 16.72 -41.22 -5.97
CA GLN A 597 15.30 -40.94 -6.10
C GLN A 597 15.06 -40.02 -7.30
N LYS A 598 14.04 -40.36 -8.09
CA LYS A 598 13.58 -39.50 -9.20
C LYS A 598 12.48 -38.54 -8.74
N PHE A 599 11.71 -38.96 -7.74
CA PHE A 599 10.55 -38.26 -7.23
C PHE A 599 10.54 -38.27 -5.70
N ILE A 600 9.98 -37.22 -5.11
CA ILE A 600 9.71 -37.11 -3.68
C ILE A 600 8.20 -37.06 -3.52
N VAL A 601 7.68 -37.88 -2.61
CA VAL A 601 6.26 -37.90 -2.24
C VAL A 601 6.11 -37.24 -0.88
N VAL A 602 5.25 -36.22 -0.78
CA VAL A 602 4.94 -35.47 0.45
C VAL A 602 3.52 -35.76 0.87
#